data_AF-A0A7W0FUE6-F1
#
_entry.id   AF-A0A7W0FUE6-F1
#
_cell.length_a   1.000
_cell.length_b   1.000
_cell.length_c   1.000
_cell.angle_alpha   90.00
_cell.angle_beta   90.00
_cell.angle_gamma   90.00
#
_symmetry.space_group_name_H-M   'P 1'
#
loop_
_entity.id
_entity.type
_entity.pdbx_description
1 polymer ?
#
loop_
_entity_poly.entity_id
_entity_poly.type
_entity_poly.pdbx_seq_one_letter_code
_entity_poly.pdbx_strand_id
1 'polypeptide(L)'
;MELNLETLEEALGILGHLILDRGQRYEIVVIGGGSLLLSGEILRTTNDLVLIALIDEDELISEEPLPIPLSKDIHDVGIALNLGQHWINTGPTNLFKKGLPEGFQTRLQTSQYGGLIVHVAGRFDQICFKLYAVAEQGQKNGLVQMKVTLSLPQSGKESVTFI
;
A
#
# COMPACT_ATOMS: atom_id res chain seq x y z
N MET A 1 15.71 -10.71 3.51
CA MET A 1 16.23 -10.21 2.22
C MET A 1 15.59 -8.86 1.96
N GLU A 2 16.35 -7.87 1.51
CA GLU A 2 15.79 -6.59 1.09
C GLU A 2 15.33 -6.69 -0.37
N LEU A 3 14.22 -6.04 -0.70
CA LEU A 3 13.61 -5.98 -2.03
C LEU A 3 14.15 -4.78 -2.79
N ASN A 4 14.69 -5.01 -3.98
CA ASN A 4 14.90 -3.99 -5.01
C ASN A 4 13.77 -4.08 -6.06
N LEU A 5 13.77 -3.16 -7.04
CA LEU A 5 12.71 -3.10 -8.06
C LEU A 5 12.58 -4.43 -8.83
N GLU A 6 13.69 -4.99 -9.30
CA GLU A 6 13.71 -6.24 -10.07
C GLU A 6 13.12 -7.41 -9.28
N THR A 7 13.59 -7.61 -8.04
CA THR A 7 13.09 -8.70 -7.17
C THR A 7 11.63 -8.51 -6.76
N LEU A 8 11.17 -7.26 -6.64
CA LEU A 8 9.78 -6.96 -6.30
C LEU A 8 8.85 -7.21 -7.49
N GLU A 9 9.23 -6.75 -8.69
CA GLU A 9 8.53 -7.04 -9.95
C GLU A 9 8.45 -8.55 -10.22
N GLU A 10 9.55 -9.28 -10.01
CA GLU A 10 9.58 -10.74 -10.13
C GLU A 10 8.60 -11.41 -9.16
N ALA A 11 8.64 -11.02 -7.87
CA ALA A 11 7.75 -11.56 -6.86
C ALA A 11 6.27 -11.29 -7.15
N LEU A 12 5.93 -10.06 -7.59
CA LEU A 12 4.58 -9.69 -8.00
C LEU A 12 4.14 -10.46 -9.26
N GLY A 13 5.04 -10.65 -10.22
CA GLY A 13 4.80 -11.47 -11.40
C GLY A 13 4.44 -12.90 -11.04
N ILE A 14 5.23 -13.54 -10.18
CA ILE A 14 4.98 -14.94 -9.74
C ILE A 14 3.67 -15.03 -8.94
N LEU A 15 3.44 -14.11 -8.01
CA LEU A 15 2.19 -14.03 -7.25
C LEU A 15 0.97 -13.87 -8.17
N GLY A 16 1.09 -12.99 -9.16
CA GLY A 16 0.08 -12.73 -10.17
C GLY A 16 -0.30 -13.96 -10.99
N HIS A 17 0.69 -14.76 -11.42
CA HIS A 17 0.44 -16.01 -12.12
C HIS A 17 -0.19 -17.08 -11.21
N LEU A 18 0.29 -17.20 -9.96
CA LEU A 18 -0.26 -18.15 -9.00
C LEU A 18 -1.75 -17.88 -8.71
N ILE A 19 -2.12 -16.62 -8.50
CA ILE A 19 -3.50 -16.18 -8.29
C ILE A 19 -4.35 -16.54 -9.53
N LEU A 20 -3.83 -16.28 -10.72
CA LEU A 20 -4.54 -16.56 -11.98
C LEU A 20 -4.76 -18.07 -12.19
N ASP A 21 -3.75 -18.89 -11.94
CA ASP A 21 -3.82 -20.36 -12.05
C ASP A 21 -4.82 -20.97 -11.06
N ARG A 22 -5.03 -20.32 -9.91
CA ARG A 22 -6.05 -20.69 -8.92
C ARG A 22 -7.44 -20.16 -9.28
N GLY A 23 -7.61 -19.51 -10.43
CA GLY A 23 -8.88 -18.96 -10.90
C GLY A 23 -9.34 -17.73 -10.11
N GLN A 24 -8.42 -17.04 -9.45
CA GLN A 24 -8.70 -15.87 -8.61
C GLN A 24 -8.25 -14.59 -9.31
N ARG A 25 -8.77 -13.46 -8.84
CA ARG A 25 -8.33 -12.12 -9.22
C ARG A 25 -8.39 -11.20 -8.02
N TYR A 26 -7.38 -10.36 -7.87
CA TYR A 26 -7.31 -9.37 -6.81
C TYR A 26 -6.79 -8.05 -7.33
N GLU A 27 -7.37 -6.97 -6.84
CA GLU A 27 -6.87 -5.62 -7.00
C GLU A 27 -6.46 -5.09 -5.63
N ILE A 28 -5.19 -4.68 -5.50
CA ILE A 28 -4.62 -4.24 -4.22
C ILE A 28 -4.15 -2.80 -4.33
N VAL A 29 -4.28 -2.05 -3.25
CA VAL A 29 -3.72 -0.71 -3.14
C VAL A 29 -2.56 -0.69 -2.16
N VAL A 30 -1.42 -0.15 -2.62
CA VAL A 30 -0.15 -0.20 -1.89
C VAL A 30 0.49 1.17 -1.71
N ILE A 31 1.13 1.36 -0.56
CA ILE A 31 1.79 2.60 -0.14
C ILE A 31 3.22 2.34 0.37
N GLY A 32 3.91 3.39 0.77
CA GLY A 32 5.19 3.30 1.47
C GLY A 32 6.36 2.97 0.54
N GLY A 33 7.43 2.42 1.12
CA GLY A 33 8.71 2.22 0.43
C GLY A 33 8.60 1.36 -0.84
N GLY A 34 7.89 0.22 -0.77
CA GLY A 34 7.68 -0.64 -1.94
C GLY A 34 6.86 0.03 -3.04
N SER A 35 5.85 0.83 -2.67
CA SER A 35 5.05 1.61 -3.63
C SER A 35 5.88 2.68 -4.34
N LEU A 36 6.75 3.40 -3.59
CA LEU A 36 7.70 4.38 -4.15
C LEU A 36 8.77 3.72 -5.04
N LEU A 37 9.14 2.48 -4.76
CA LEU A 37 10.08 1.70 -5.55
C LEU A 37 9.44 1.30 -6.90
N LEU A 38 8.20 0.80 -6.86
CA LEU A 38 7.41 0.45 -8.05
C LEU A 38 7.12 1.67 -8.94
N SER A 39 6.85 2.85 -8.36
CA SER A 39 6.64 4.09 -9.12
C SER A 39 7.94 4.74 -9.63
N GLY A 40 9.11 4.18 -9.30
CA GLY A 40 10.42 4.70 -9.71
C GLY A 40 10.83 5.99 -9.01
N GLU A 41 10.18 6.35 -7.90
CA GLU A 41 10.47 7.57 -7.14
C GLU A 41 11.69 7.43 -6.23
N ILE A 42 12.05 6.21 -5.87
CA ILE A 42 13.27 5.88 -5.12
C ILE A 42 14.02 4.72 -5.78
N LEU A 43 15.33 4.67 -5.56
CA LEU A 43 16.20 3.60 -6.07
C LEU A 43 16.78 2.70 -4.96
N ARG A 44 16.48 3.02 -3.70
CA ARG A 44 16.92 2.22 -2.55
C ARG A 44 16.01 1.01 -2.34
N THR A 45 16.53 0.00 -1.68
CA THR A 45 15.78 -1.18 -1.28
C THR A 45 14.72 -0.88 -0.20
N THR A 46 13.75 -1.78 -0.09
CA THR A 46 12.71 -1.82 0.97
C THR A 46 12.66 -3.22 1.59
N ASN A 47 12.06 -3.36 2.77
CA ASN A 47 11.85 -4.68 3.38
C ASN A 47 10.54 -5.32 2.96
N ASP A 48 9.58 -4.50 2.53
CA ASP A 48 8.20 -4.90 2.32
C ASP A 48 7.48 -4.01 1.29
N LEU A 49 6.30 -4.50 0.90
CA LEU A 49 5.23 -3.80 0.22
C LEU A 49 4.03 -3.72 1.15
N VAL A 50 3.55 -2.50 1.41
CA VAL A 50 2.49 -2.24 2.39
C VAL A 50 1.16 -2.08 1.66
N LEU A 51 0.24 -3.03 1.86
CA LEU A 51 -1.12 -3.05 1.34
C LEU A 51 -2.06 -2.33 2.32
N ILE A 52 -2.97 -1.49 1.83
CA ILE A 52 -3.91 -0.71 2.67
C ILE A 52 -5.38 -0.82 2.28
N ALA A 53 -5.68 -1.46 1.16
CA ALA A 53 -7.03 -1.71 0.68
C ALA A 53 -7.02 -2.76 -0.43
N LEU A 54 -8.17 -3.39 -0.63
CA LEU A 54 -8.50 -4.05 -1.90
C LEU A 54 -9.42 -3.15 -2.72
N ILE A 55 -9.50 -3.39 -4.03
CA ILE A 55 -10.57 -2.83 -4.86
C ILE A 55 -11.54 -3.95 -5.22
N ASP A 56 -12.83 -3.71 -4.96
CA ASP A 56 -13.94 -4.56 -5.35
C ASP A 56 -15.02 -3.67 -5.98
N GLU A 57 -15.46 -3.99 -7.20
CA GLU A 57 -16.43 -3.18 -7.96
C GLU A 57 -16.12 -1.66 -7.98
N ASP A 58 -14.86 -1.28 -8.23
CA ASP A 58 -14.33 0.11 -8.20
C ASP A 58 -14.35 0.79 -6.82
N GLU A 59 -14.77 0.09 -5.76
CA GLU A 59 -14.76 0.58 -4.39
C GLU A 59 -13.53 0.11 -3.63
N LEU A 60 -12.95 1.03 -2.86
CA LEU A 60 -11.91 0.65 -1.89
C LEU A 60 -12.58 -0.04 -0.70
N ILE A 61 -12.19 -1.28 -0.44
CA ILE A 61 -12.62 -2.02 0.73
C ILE A 61 -11.43 -2.28 1.65
N SER A 62 -11.71 -2.32 2.96
CA SER A 62 -10.67 -2.67 3.93
C SER A 62 -10.21 -4.11 3.69
N GLU A 63 -8.90 -4.25 3.69
CA GLU A 63 -8.14 -5.48 3.58
C GLU A 63 -8.09 -6.29 4.87
N GLU A 64 -8.78 -5.89 5.94
CA GLU A 64 -8.63 -6.48 7.27
C GLU A 64 -9.85 -7.33 7.69
N PRO A 65 -9.70 -8.66 7.82
CA PRO A 65 -8.51 -9.46 7.47
C PRO A 65 -8.38 -9.69 5.96
N LEU A 66 -7.15 -9.97 5.50
CA LEU A 66 -6.92 -10.29 4.09
C LEU A 66 -7.67 -11.57 3.73
N PRO A 67 -8.23 -11.69 2.51
CA PRO A 67 -8.80 -12.93 2.03
C PRO A 67 -7.79 -14.07 2.24
N ILE A 68 -8.24 -15.14 2.90
CA ILE A 68 -7.40 -16.30 3.24
C ILE A 68 -6.64 -16.84 2.00
N PRO A 69 -7.27 -16.96 0.80
CA PRO A 69 -6.56 -17.42 -0.38
C PRO A 69 -5.40 -16.50 -0.77
N LEU A 70 -5.63 -15.18 -0.84
CA LEU A 70 -4.59 -14.20 -1.15
C LEU A 70 -3.45 -14.22 -0.12
N SER A 71 -3.78 -14.30 1.17
CA SER A 71 -2.78 -14.39 2.24
C SER A 71 -1.90 -15.64 2.09
N LYS A 72 -2.50 -16.77 1.70
CA LYS A 72 -1.77 -18.01 1.43
C LYS A 72 -0.88 -17.88 0.18
N ASP A 73 -1.37 -17.28 -0.90
CA ASP A 73 -0.59 -17.06 -2.12
C ASP A 73 0.65 -16.19 -1.86
N ILE A 74 0.47 -15.09 -1.13
CA ILE A 74 1.56 -14.21 -0.69
C ILE A 74 2.60 -15.00 0.12
N HIS A 75 2.14 -15.86 1.02
CA HIS A 75 3.01 -16.69 1.85
C HIS A 75 3.78 -17.72 1.02
N ASP A 76 3.10 -18.44 0.13
CA ASP A 76 3.68 -19.47 -0.73
C ASP A 76 4.81 -18.87 -1.61
N VAL A 77 4.56 -17.70 -2.22
CA VAL A 77 5.58 -16.97 -3.00
C VAL A 77 6.73 -16.49 -2.13
N GLY A 78 6.45 -15.99 -0.93
CA GLY A 78 7.46 -15.55 0.01
C GLY A 78 8.43 -16.68 0.38
N ILE A 79 7.92 -17.90 0.61
CA ILE A 79 8.75 -19.09 0.84
C ILE A 79 9.56 -19.42 -0.41
N ALA A 80 8.92 -19.49 -1.57
CA ALA A 80 9.56 -19.93 -2.82
C ALA A 80 10.75 -19.04 -3.22
N LEU A 81 10.64 -17.73 -2.97
CA LEU A 81 11.68 -16.74 -3.29
C LEU A 81 12.57 -16.36 -2.10
N ASN A 82 12.41 -17.05 -0.96
CA ASN A 82 13.14 -16.75 0.27
C ASN A 82 13.02 -15.26 0.71
N LEU A 83 11.83 -14.68 0.53
CA LEU A 83 11.48 -13.35 0.99
C LEU A 83 11.16 -13.37 2.49
N GLY A 84 11.10 -12.20 3.12
CA GLY A 84 10.62 -12.10 4.50
C GLY A 84 9.18 -12.58 4.63
N GLN A 85 8.79 -13.15 5.78
CA GLN A 85 7.43 -13.64 6.04
C GLN A 85 6.34 -12.57 5.81
N HIS A 86 6.72 -11.30 5.89
CA HIS A 86 5.87 -10.12 5.75
C HIS A 86 6.30 -9.22 4.59
N TRP A 87 6.85 -9.82 3.52
CA TRP A 87 7.28 -9.08 2.32
C TRP A 87 6.12 -8.34 1.63
N ILE A 88 4.90 -8.86 1.74
CA ILE A 88 3.68 -8.05 1.70
C ILE A 88 3.06 -8.11 3.08
N ASN A 89 2.68 -6.94 3.61
CA ASN A 89 1.94 -6.84 4.85
C ASN A 89 0.78 -5.85 4.71
N THR A 90 -0.20 -5.98 5.59
CA THR A 90 -1.21 -4.95 5.78
C THR A 90 -0.58 -3.81 6.56
N GLY A 91 -0.81 -2.59 6.11
CA GLY A 91 -0.33 -1.39 6.78
C GLY A 91 -0.93 -1.21 8.17
N PRO A 92 -0.67 -0.07 8.83
CA PRO A 92 -1.28 0.19 10.11
C PRO A 92 -2.82 0.12 9.98
N THR A 93 -3.41 -0.84 10.70
CA THR A 93 -4.85 -1.23 10.78
C THR A 93 -5.87 -0.10 10.81
N ASN A 94 -5.42 1.11 11.13
CA ASN A 94 -6.26 2.29 11.25
C ASN A 94 -6.12 3.30 10.11
N LEU A 95 -5.16 3.17 9.19
CA LEU A 95 -4.95 4.20 8.17
C LEU A 95 -6.17 4.33 7.25
N PHE A 96 -6.63 3.20 6.70
CA PHE A 96 -7.85 3.14 5.90
C PHE A 96 -9.08 3.67 6.67
N LYS A 97 -9.24 3.23 7.94
CA LYS A 97 -10.36 3.61 8.82
C LYS A 97 -10.35 5.08 9.23
N LYS A 98 -9.19 5.76 9.17
CA LYS A 98 -9.05 7.18 9.52
C LYS A 98 -9.28 8.12 8.33
N GLY A 99 -9.56 7.56 7.16
CA GLY A 99 -9.81 8.29 5.92
C GLY A 99 -8.57 8.42 5.05
N LEU A 100 -8.82 8.59 3.76
CA LEU A 100 -7.80 8.76 2.73
C LEU A 100 -7.82 10.20 2.20
N PRO A 101 -6.73 10.71 1.61
CA PRO A 101 -6.72 12.04 1.03
C PRO A 101 -7.80 12.19 -0.05
N GLU A 102 -8.36 13.39 -0.21
CA GLU A 102 -9.36 13.64 -1.26
C GLU A 102 -8.78 13.31 -2.64
N GLY A 103 -9.56 12.63 -3.48
CA GLY A 103 -9.12 12.23 -4.82
C GLY A 103 -8.04 11.14 -4.81
N PHE A 104 -7.88 10.41 -3.70
CA PHE A 104 -6.89 9.34 -3.58
C PHE A 104 -6.99 8.33 -4.74
N GLN A 105 -8.19 7.82 -5.04
CA GLN A 105 -8.38 6.86 -6.14
C GLN A 105 -7.97 7.42 -7.51
N THR A 106 -8.16 8.71 -7.77
CA THR A 106 -7.84 9.32 -9.07
C THR A 106 -6.34 9.52 -9.28
N ARG A 107 -5.54 9.38 -8.21
CA ARG A 107 -4.07 9.47 -8.24
C ARG A 107 -3.38 8.11 -8.13
N LEU A 108 -4.13 7.01 -8.17
CA LEU A 108 -3.55 5.68 -8.23
C LEU A 108 -2.88 5.46 -9.59
N GLN A 109 -1.69 4.86 -9.58
CA GLN A 109 -1.06 4.34 -10.80
C GLN A 109 -1.16 2.81 -10.78
N THR A 110 -1.58 2.23 -11.89
CA THR A 110 -1.93 0.82 -11.97
C THR A 110 -0.87 0.03 -12.73
N SER A 111 -0.55 -1.16 -12.24
CA SER A 111 0.27 -2.16 -12.92
C SER A 111 -0.38 -3.54 -12.80
N GLN A 112 -0.32 -4.34 -13.85
CA GLN A 112 -0.97 -5.65 -13.90
C GLN A 112 0.04 -6.78 -13.96
N TYR A 113 -0.17 -7.78 -13.10
CA TYR A 113 0.61 -9.00 -12.98
C TYR A 113 -0.35 -10.19 -13.02
N GLY A 114 -0.67 -10.71 -14.22
CA GLY A 114 -1.58 -11.85 -14.34
C GLY A 114 -2.95 -11.61 -13.66
N GLY A 115 -3.23 -12.38 -12.60
CA GLY A 115 -4.45 -12.28 -11.77
C GLY A 115 -4.40 -11.21 -10.69
N LEU A 116 -3.27 -10.51 -10.53
CA LEU A 116 -3.09 -9.43 -9.55
C LEU A 116 -2.99 -8.07 -10.27
N ILE A 117 -3.77 -7.10 -9.82
CA ILE A 117 -3.62 -5.69 -10.19
C ILE A 117 -3.12 -4.94 -8.97
N VAL A 118 -2.05 -4.16 -9.15
CA VAL A 118 -1.43 -3.37 -8.10
C VAL A 118 -1.62 -1.90 -8.42
N HIS A 119 -2.25 -1.19 -7.50
CA HIS A 119 -2.45 0.25 -7.54
C HIS A 119 -1.52 0.93 -6.54
N VAL A 120 -0.56 1.70 -7.04
CA VAL A 120 0.38 2.46 -6.20
C VAL A 120 -0.17 3.86 -5.94
N ALA A 121 -0.14 4.30 -4.69
CA ALA A 121 -0.56 5.65 -4.32
C ALA A 121 0.39 6.71 -4.87
N GLY A 122 -0.17 7.80 -5.40
CA GLY A 122 0.61 8.93 -5.93
C GLY A 122 1.42 9.67 -4.87
N ARG A 123 2.41 10.44 -5.33
CA ARG A 123 3.36 11.20 -4.49
C ARG A 123 2.72 11.99 -3.36
N PHE A 124 1.65 12.71 -3.65
CA PHE A 124 0.94 13.54 -2.68
C PHE A 124 0.41 12.69 -1.52
N ASP A 125 -0.17 11.53 -1.83
CA ASP A 125 -0.73 10.59 -0.87
C ASP A 125 0.37 9.95 -0.01
N GLN A 126 1.51 9.59 -0.62
CA GLN A 126 2.68 9.07 0.09
C GLN A 126 3.20 10.06 1.15
N ILE A 127 3.25 11.35 0.79
CA ILE A 127 3.64 12.43 1.73
C ILE A 127 2.62 12.52 2.87
N CYS A 128 1.32 12.53 2.56
CA CYS A 128 0.25 12.55 3.56
C CYS A 128 0.37 11.37 4.54
N PHE A 129 0.58 10.16 4.04
CA PHE A 129 0.72 8.96 4.88
C PHE A 129 1.99 8.97 5.72
N LYS A 130 3.09 9.51 5.21
CA LYS A 130 4.33 9.65 5.99
C LYS A 130 4.12 10.62 7.16
N LEU A 131 3.48 11.76 6.92
CA LEU A 131 3.13 12.74 7.95
C LEU A 131 2.17 12.15 8.97
N TYR A 132 1.17 11.39 8.50
CA TYR A 132 0.24 10.66 9.35
C TYR A 132 0.98 9.70 10.30
N ALA A 133 1.88 8.88 9.78
CA ALA A 133 2.67 7.93 10.56
C ALA A 133 3.56 8.63 11.60
N VAL A 134 4.20 9.74 11.24
CA VAL A 134 5.03 10.54 12.16
C VAL A 134 4.17 11.14 13.29
N ALA A 135 3.00 11.68 12.97
CA ALA A 135 2.08 12.23 13.97
C ALA A 135 1.60 11.14 14.96
N GLU A 136 1.23 9.96 14.46
CA GLU A 136 0.81 8.84 15.30
C GLU A 136 1.94 8.38 16.24
N GLN A 137 3.17 8.31 15.74
CA GLN A 137 4.34 7.98 16.56
C GLN A 137 4.61 9.05 17.64
N GLY A 138 4.50 10.33 17.27
CA GLY A 138 4.66 11.45 18.20
C GLY A 138 3.64 11.43 19.33
N GLN A 139 2.39 11.09 19.03
CA GLN A 139 1.33 10.92 20.04
C GLN A 139 1.62 9.74 20.99
N LYS A 140 1.99 8.57 20.45
CA LYS A 140 2.32 7.38 21.25
C LYS A 140 3.46 7.65 22.24
N ASN A 141 4.42 8.49 21.84
CA ASN A 141 5.57 8.84 22.67
C ASN A 141 5.30 10.03 23.61
N GLY A 142 4.08 10.60 23.62
CA GLY A 142 3.72 11.76 24.43
C GLY A 142 4.41 13.07 24.02
N LEU A 143 5.04 13.10 22.84
CA LEU A 143 5.83 14.22 22.35
C LEU A 143 5.01 15.23 21.55
N VAL A 144 3.88 14.81 20.99
CA VAL A 144 3.05 15.62 20.09
C VAL A 144 1.57 15.37 20.34
N GLN A 145 0.76 16.43 20.47
CA GLN A 145 -0.70 16.34 20.31
C GLN A 145 -1.09 16.92 18.95
N MET A 146 -0.92 16.15 17.87
CA MET A 146 -1.27 16.57 16.51
C MET A 146 -2.56 15.89 16.07
N LYS A 147 -3.61 16.65 15.71
CA LYS A 147 -4.79 16.07 15.06
C LYS A 147 -4.65 16.21 13.55
N VAL A 148 -4.13 15.17 12.88
CA VAL A 148 -4.10 15.14 11.40
C VAL A 148 -5.52 14.94 10.91
N THR A 149 -6.08 15.96 10.25
CA THR A 149 -7.38 15.89 9.57
C THR A 149 -7.13 16.05 8.08
N LEU A 150 -7.28 14.97 7.31
CA LEU A 150 -7.31 15.06 5.85
C LEU A 150 -8.64 15.74 5.48
N SER A 151 -8.59 17.00 5.10
CA SER A 151 -9.76 17.84 4.84
C SER A 151 -9.78 18.24 3.37
N LEU A 152 -10.98 18.30 2.77
CA LEU A 152 -11.18 18.75 1.38
C LEU A 152 -10.70 20.22 1.21
N PRO A 153 -9.93 20.60 0.17
CA PRO A 153 -9.67 21.99 -0.10
C PRO A 153 -10.91 22.66 -0.70
N GLN A 154 -11.42 23.70 -0.04
CA GLN A 154 -12.50 24.55 -0.54
C GLN A 154 -12.13 25.35 -1.82
N SER A 155 -10.92 25.24 -2.34
CA SER A 155 -10.53 25.92 -3.58
C SER A 155 -9.27 25.33 -4.22
N GLY A 156 -9.39 24.27 -5.03
CA GLY A 156 -8.43 23.91 -6.11
C GLY A 156 -6.92 23.88 -5.80
N LYS A 157 -6.53 23.80 -4.53
CA LYS A 157 -5.15 23.76 -4.05
C LYS A 157 -5.10 22.70 -2.98
N GLU A 158 -4.31 21.66 -3.21
CA GLU A 158 -4.03 20.61 -2.23
C GLU A 158 -3.56 21.25 -0.91
N SER A 159 -4.27 21.01 0.18
CA SER A 159 -3.87 21.51 1.51
C SER A 159 -3.96 20.40 2.54
N VAL A 160 -2.90 20.29 3.34
CA VAL A 160 -2.83 19.46 4.54
C VAL A 160 -2.77 20.43 5.71
N THR A 161 -3.83 20.48 6.52
CA THR A 161 -3.88 21.38 7.68
C THR A 161 -3.41 20.63 8.93
N PHE A 162 -2.39 21.20 9.60
CA PHE A 162 -1.91 20.76 10.90
C PHE A 162 -2.53 21.66 11.97
N ILE A 163 -3.21 21.07 12.96
CA ILE A 163 -3.72 21.77 14.16
C ILE A 163 -2.92 21.29 15.37
#